data_AF-W7A942-F1
#
_entry.id   AF-W7A942-F1
#
_cell.length_a   1.000
_cell.length_b   1.000
_cell.length_c   1.000
_cell.angle_alpha   90.00
_cell.angle_beta   90.00
_cell.angle_gamma   90.00
#
_symmetry.space_group_name_H-M   'P 1'
#
loop_
_entity.id
_entity.type
_entity.pdbx_description
1 polymer ?
#
loop_
_entity_poly.entity_id
_entity_poly.type
_entity_poly.pdbx_seq_one_letter_code
_entity_poly.pdbx_strand_id
1 'polypeptide(L)'
;MATVRPVANVYSTSSKQVVGEVEIPVVFQTPIRSDLIQEVFKNISKNRRHPYAVKLGAGYETSAESWGTGRAVARIPRVPGGGTHRAGQGAFGNMCRGGGMFNPTKIWRRWGRKVNLKEKRYAVCSSIAASGVTSLVLARGHRISNIQEVPLVVSNDIESISKTKEALKFLITLGLKEEVNRLIKSKKIRAGKGKMRNRKYRMRNGPLIIYNKDSGVKKAFRNIPGVDLCKVTKLNLLKLAPGGSIGRLCIWSESAFKKLDVMYGRIYKKKVTKKNYILPKSIMANSDIYRIISSEQVQATLLAKKRPCKKRLQNKNSLTNFAVRCRLNPAYKLLRSIAIRKMKKSIEAKKNNKRELRVKKKIEKKELQKVNHAYYSSITNSVKRKKKKEEKKAKSKTDANKALLPTAGDE
;
A
#
# COMPACT_ATOMS: atom_id res chain seq x y z
N MET A 1 6.89 0.72 -25.27
CA MET A 1 6.51 -0.52 -25.98
C MET A 1 7.51 -1.62 -25.60
N ALA A 2 7.10 -2.88 -25.56
CA ALA A 2 8.08 -3.96 -25.65
C ALA A 2 8.74 -3.82 -27.03
N THR A 3 10.00 -3.38 -27.06
CA THR A 3 10.82 -3.39 -28.28
C THR A 3 11.18 -4.84 -28.54
N VAL A 4 10.25 -5.57 -29.15
CA VAL A 4 10.48 -6.96 -29.53
C VAL A 4 11.29 -6.94 -30.83
N ARG A 5 12.27 -7.83 -30.94
CA ARG A 5 12.92 -8.17 -32.21
C ARG A 5 11.83 -8.39 -33.27
N PRO A 6 11.95 -7.85 -34.49
CA PRO A 6 10.87 -7.94 -35.47
C PRO A 6 10.64 -9.37 -35.98
N VAL A 7 11.63 -10.25 -35.86
CA VAL A 7 11.61 -11.64 -36.30
C VAL A 7 11.84 -12.60 -35.13
N ALA A 8 11.18 -13.76 -35.18
CA ALA A 8 11.38 -14.87 -34.26
C ALA A 8 11.85 -16.11 -35.03
N ASN A 9 12.75 -16.88 -34.43
CA ASN A 9 13.26 -18.12 -35.02
C ASN A 9 12.21 -19.23 -34.92
N VAL A 10 12.09 -20.04 -35.98
CA VAL A 10 11.27 -21.26 -36.02
C VAL A 10 12.18 -22.46 -35.77
N TYR A 11 11.84 -23.27 -34.76
CA TYR A 11 12.61 -24.45 -34.39
C TYR A 11 12.06 -25.74 -34.99
N SER A 12 12.96 -26.67 -35.32
CA SER A 12 12.59 -28.05 -35.68
C SER A 12 12.02 -28.81 -34.46
N THR A 13 11.27 -29.89 -34.73
CA THR A 13 10.80 -30.82 -33.70
C THR A 13 11.85 -31.84 -33.26
N SER A 14 12.79 -32.19 -34.15
CA SER A 14 13.76 -33.26 -33.93
C SER A 14 15.05 -32.77 -33.25
N SER A 15 15.48 -31.55 -33.55
CA SER A 15 16.74 -30.96 -33.11
C SER A 15 16.51 -29.52 -32.64
N LYS A 16 17.48 -28.92 -31.94
CA LYS A 16 17.48 -27.48 -31.59
C LYS A 16 17.84 -26.57 -32.77
N GLN A 17 17.73 -27.07 -34.00
CA GLN A 17 18.09 -26.29 -35.19
C GLN A 17 16.96 -25.32 -35.56
N VAL A 18 17.37 -24.14 -36.02
CA VAL A 18 16.48 -23.14 -36.60
C VAL A 18 16.22 -23.54 -38.05
N VAL A 19 14.94 -23.68 -38.42
CA VAL A 19 14.50 -24.08 -39.77
C VAL A 19 14.04 -22.89 -40.62
N GLY A 20 13.85 -21.72 -40.00
CA GLY A 20 13.44 -20.50 -40.67
C GLY A 20 13.14 -19.39 -39.67
N GLU A 21 12.72 -18.24 -40.18
CA GLU A 21 12.33 -17.09 -39.37
C GLU A 21 10.93 -16.61 -39.76
N VAL A 22 10.18 -16.08 -38.79
CA VAL A 22 8.84 -15.51 -39.01
C VAL A 22 8.72 -14.16 -38.32
N GLU A 23 8.11 -13.19 -39.01
CA GLU A 23 7.83 -11.88 -38.41
C GLU A 23 6.92 -12.02 -37.19
N ILE A 24 7.25 -11.31 -36.11
CA ILE A 24 6.46 -11.32 -34.89
C ILE A 24 5.15 -10.55 -35.11
N PRO A 25 3.98 -11.19 -34.87
CA PRO A 25 2.69 -10.54 -35.01
C PRO A 25 2.56 -9.27 -34.16
N VAL A 26 1.89 -8.25 -34.70
CA VAL A 26 1.72 -6.92 -34.06
C VAL A 26 1.08 -7.00 -32.67
N VAL A 27 0.37 -8.09 -32.36
CA VAL A 27 -0.23 -8.36 -31.04
C VAL A 27 0.80 -8.32 -29.91
N PHE A 28 2.04 -8.76 -30.15
CA PHE A 28 3.10 -8.75 -29.14
C PHE A 28 3.56 -7.34 -28.76
N GLN A 29 3.24 -6.33 -29.57
CA GLN A 29 3.52 -4.92 -29.28
C GLN A 29 2.43 -4.26 -28.42
N THR A 30 1.33 -4.96 -28.13
CA THR A 30 0.27 -4.40 -27.30
C THR A 30 0.74 -4.09 -25.87
N PRO A 31 0.24 -3.00 -25.25
CA PRO A 31 0.62 -2.65 -23.89
C PRO A 31 0.23 -3.75 -22.90
N ILE A 32 1.17 -4.11 -22.03
CA ILE A 32 0.98 -5.13 -21.01
C ILE A 32 0.28 -4.50 -19.79
N ARG A 33 -0.98 -4.86 -19.56
CA ARG A 33 -1.84 -4.40 -18.47
C ARG A 33 -2.21 -5.54 -17.52
N SER A 34 -1.41 -5.70 -16.47
CA SER A 34 -1.61 -6.74 -15.44
C SER A 34 -2.91 -6.54 -14.65
N ASP A 35 -3.25 -5.29 -14.34
CA ASP A 35 -4.49 -4.84 -13.69
C ASP A 35 -5.73 -5.33 -14.44
N LEU A 36 -5.79 -5.04 -15.75
CA LEU A 36 -6.90 -5.41 -16.62
C LEU A 36 -7.03 -6.94 -16.72
N ILE A 37 -5.90 -7.64 -16.89
CA ILE A 37 -5.89 -9.10 -16.97
C ILE A 37 -6.45 -9.72 -15.68
N GLN A 38 -6.02 -9.22 -14.51
CA GLN A 38 -6.46 -9.74 -13.22
C GLN A 38 -7.96 -9.51 -13.00
N GLU A 39 -8.46 -8.32 -13.30
CA GLU A 39 -9.88 -7.99 -13.16
C GLU A 39 -10.75 -8.84 -14.10
N VAL A 40 -10.40 -8.88 -15.38
CA VAL A 40 -11.13 -9.66 -16.39
C VAL A 40 -11.06 -11.15 -16.04
N PHE A 41 -9.91 -11.67 -15.62
CA PHE A 41 -9.76 -13.07 -15.19
C PHE A 41 -10.69 -13.38 -14.00
N LYS A 42 -10.75 -12.51 -12.99
CA LYS A 42 -11.63 -12.68 -11.83
C LYS A 42 -13.10 -12.75 -12.24
N ASN A 43 -13.52 -11.93 -13.20
CA ASN A 43 -14.91 -11.91 -13.64
C ASN A 43 -15.26 -13.08 -14.57
N ILE A 44 -14.36 -13.49 -15.48
CA ILE A 44 -14.57 -14.67 -16.34
C ILE A 44 -14.58 -15.95 -15.49
N SER A 45 -13.67 -16.08 -14.53
CA SER A 45 -13.59 -17.29 -13.68
C SER A 45 -14.83 -17.52 -12.83
N LYS A 46 -15.53 -16.44 -12.43
CA LYS A 46 -16.84 -16.54 -11.74
C LYS A 46 -17.90 -17.25 -12.58
N ASN A 47 -17.85 -17.14 -13.91
CA ASN A 47 -18.82 -17.78 -14.82
C ASN A 47 -18.73 -19.32 -14.82
N ARG A 48 -17.63 -19.90 -14.34
CA ARG A 48 -17.46 -21.36 -14.23
C ARG A 48 -18.03 -21.95 -12.93
N ARG A 49 -18.50 -21.13 -11.99
CA ARG A 49 -18.99 -21.61 -10.69
C ARG A 49 -20.31 -22.36 -10.86
N HIS A 50 -20.44 -23.50 -10.20
CA HIS A 50 -21.72 -24.20 -10.07
C HIS A 50 -22.49 -23.59 -8.89
N PRO A 51 -23.80 -23.35 -9.02
CA PRO A 51 -24.62 -22.81 -7.95
C PRO A 51 -24.67 -23.81 -6.79
N TYR A 52 -24.80 -23.29 -5.57
CA TYR A 52 -25.07 -24.07 -4.38
C TYR A 52 -26.06 -23.29 -3.50
N ALA A 53 -26.96 -24.02 -2.87
CA ALA A 53 -27.99 -23.47 -2.00
C ALA A 53 -28.30 -24.45 -0.86
N VAL A 54 -28.94 -23.96 0.19
CA VAL A 54 -29.52 -24.79 1.26
C VAL A 54 -30.97 -25.13 0.87
N LYS A 55 -31.49 -26.28 1.31
CA LYS A 55 -32.91 -26.64 1.13
C LYS A 55 -33.80 -25.52 1.71
N LEU A 56 -34.91 -25.19 1.04
CA LEU A 56 -35.72 -24.00 1.35
C LEU A 56 -36.23 -23.98 2.80
N GLY A 57 -36.78 -25.10 3.28
CA GLY A 57 -37.31 -25.25 4.65
C GLY A 57 -36.29 -25.75 5.69
N ALA A 58 -34.99 -25.75 5.39
CA ALA A 58 -33.98 -26.31 6.30
C ALA A 58 -34.01 -25.64 7.68
N GLY A 59 -34.34 -26.42 8.72
CA GLY A 59 -34.42 -25.94 10.11
C GLY A 59 -35.71 -25.21 10.47
N TYR A 60 -36.72 -25.21 9.57
CA TYR A 60 -38.04 -24.59 9.76
C TYR A 60 -39.21 -25.57 9.56
N GLU A 61 -38.94 -26.86 9.36
CA GLU A 61 -39.96 -27.91 9.15
C GLU A 61 -40.67 -28.35 10.46
N THR A 62 -40.27 -27.80 11.62
CA THR A 62 -40.88 -28.11 12.93
C THR A 62 -42.11 -27.23 13.21
N SER A 63 -43.15 -27.79 13.83
CA SER A 63 -44.35 -27.08 14.32
C SER A 63 -44.13 -26.25 15.59
N ALA A 64 -42.95 -25.65 15.73
CA ALA A 64 -42.53 -25.00 16.96
C ALA A 64 -43.18 -23.63 17.18
N GLU A 65 -43.54 -23.36 18.43
CA GLU A 65 -44.14 -22.09 18.85
C GLU A 65 -43.47 -21.60 20.13
N SER A 66 -43.49 -20.29 20.36
CA SER A 66 -42.93 -19.73 21.59
C SER A 66 -43.89 -20.00 22.75
N TRP A 67 -43.36 -20.51 23.86
CA TRP A 67 -44.15 -20.61 25.10
C TRP A 67 -44.42 -19.26 25.76
N GLY A 68 -43.85 -18.17 25.25
CA GLY A 68 -44.06 -16.83 25.79
C GLY A 68 -43.35 -16.58 27.12
N THR A 69 -43.87 -15.65 27.91
CA THR A 69 -43.38 -15.27 29.24
C THR A 69 -43.95 -16.18 30.34
N GLY A 70 -43.40 -16.08 31.56
CA GLY A 70 -44.00 -16.72 32.74
C GLY A 70 -43.63 -18.20 32.95
N ARG A 71 -42.64 -18.73 32.21
CA ARG A 71 -42.19 -20.13 32.31
C ARG A 71 -40.69 -20.30 32.65
N ALA A 72 -40.05 -19.26 33.19
CA ALA A 72 -38.62 -19.23 33.54
C ALA A 72 -37.67 -19.68 32.40
N VAL A 73 -38.06 -19.45 31.14
CA VAL A 73 -37.27 -19.80 29.95
C VAL A 73 -37.30 -18.68 28.91
N ALA A 74 -36.29 -18.63 28.04
CA ALA A 74 -36.24 -17.69 26.92
C ALA A 74 -37.42 -17.89 25.95
N ARG A 75 -37.91 -16.79 25.36
CA ARG A 75 -39.08 -16.72 24.46
C ARG A 75 -38.82 -17.25 23.04
N ILE A 76 -37.80 -18.08 22.86
CA ILE A 76 -37.52 -18.70 21.55
C ILE A 76 -38.56 -19.78 21.25
N PRO A 77 -38.98 -19.98 19.99
CA PRO A 77 -39.88 -21.07 19.63
C PRO A 77 -39.34 -22.44 20.06
N ARG A 78 -40.20 -23.26 20.65
CA ARG A 78 -39.89 -24.59 21.19
C ARG A 78 -40.70 -25.66 20.50
N VAL A 79 -40.11 -26.84 20.31
CA VAL A 79 -40.81 -27.98 19.72
C VAL A 79 -41.91 -28.45 20.69
N PRO A 80 -43.17 -28.61 20.23
CA PRO A 80 -44.28 -29.05 21.08
C PRO A 80 -44.20 -30.56 21.40
N GLY A 81 -45.13 -31.04 22.24
CA GLY A 81 -45.25 -32.45 22.62
C GLY A 81 -44.45 -32.84 23.86
N GLY A 82 -44.30 -34.15 24.08
CA GLY A 82 -43.60 -34.75 25.22
C GLY A 82 -42.97 -36.10 24.85
N GLY A 83 -42.32 -36.77 25.82
CA GLY A 83 -41.76 -38.12 25.67
C GLY A 83 -40.44 -38.22 24.90
N THR A 84 -40.14 -37.31 23.97
CA THR A 84 -38.85 -37.29 23.25
C THR A 84 -37.89 -36.25 23.80
N HIS A 85 -36.58 -36.49 23.67
CA HIS A 85 -35.56 -35.49 24.02
C HIS A 85 -35.65 -34.18 23.21
N ARG A 86 -36.36 -34.21 22.06
CA ARG A 86 -36.52 -33.03 21.19
C ARG A 86 -37.64 -32.11 21.67
N ALA A 87 -38.65 -32.63 22.36
CA ALA A 87 -39.74 -31.84 22.93
C ALA A 87 -39.21 -30.80 23.92
N GLY A 88 -39.74 -29.58 23.87
CA GLY A 88 -39.32 -28.47 24.74
C GLY A 88 -37.97 -27.82 24.39
N GLN A 89 -37.20 -28.34 23.43
CA GLN A 89 -35.97 -27.70 22.95
C GLN A 89 -36.26 -26.48 22.06
N GLY A 90 -35.30 -25.53 22.01
CA GLY A 90 -35.31 -24.47 21.02
C GLY A 90 -35.30 -25.01 19.59
N ALA A 91 -36.18 -24.49 18.74
CA ALA A 91 -36.48 -25.02 17.42
C ALA A 91 -35.80 -24.23 16.29
N PHE A 92 -36.55 -23.40 15.56
CA PHE A 92 -36.00 -22.53 14.53
C PHE A 92 -35.38 -21.26 15.12
N GLY A 93 -34.34 -20.75 14.46
CA GLY A 93 -33.49 -19.65 14.94
C GLY A 93 -32.02 -19.94 14.68
N ASN A 94 -31.25 -18.93 14.27
CA ASN A 94 -29.85 -19.10 13.84
C ASN A 94 -28.89 -19.47 14.98
N MET A 95 -29.32 -19.32 16.24
CA MET A 95 -28.60 -19.73 17.44
C MET A 95 -28.96 -21.15 17.91
N CYS A 96 -30.06 -21.73 17.43
CA CYS A 96 -30.54 -23.04 17.87
C CYS A 96 -29.86 -24.20 17.14
N ARG A 97 -29.57 -25.29 17.86
CA ARG A 97 -29.11 -26.55 17.26
C ARG A 97 -30.21 -27.12 16.37
N GLY A 98 -29.88 -27.36 15.10
CA GLY A 98 -30.85 -27.81 14.08
C GLY A 98 -31.76 -26.69 13.54
N GLY A 99 -31.61 -25.45 14.02
CA GLY A 99 -32.28 -24.28 13.48
C GLY A 99 -31.68 -23.82 12.15
N GLY A 100 -32.46 -23.06 11.38
CA GLY A 100 -32.02 -22.49 10.11
C GLY A 100 -30.95 -21.41 10.26
N MET A 101 -30.01 -21.35 9.33
CA MET A 101 -29.00 -20.27 9.30
C MET A 101 -29.63 -18.90 8.99
N PHE A 102 -29.04 -17.82 9.51
CA PHE A 102 -29.59 -16.46 9.38
C PHE A 102 -29.92 -16.04 7.93
N ASN A 103 -28.97 -16.16 7.00
CA ASN A 103 -29.18 -15.86 5.59
C ASN A 103 -28.83 -17.09 4.74
N PRO A 104 -29.79 -18.00 4.49
CA PRO A 104 -29.53 -19.22 3.77
C PRO A 104 -29.17 -18.93 2.32
N THR A 105 -28.13 -19.61 1.81
CA THR A 105 -27.68 -19.39 0.43
C THR A 105 -28.79 -19.77 -0.54
N LYS A 106 -29.15 -18.82 -1.41
CA LYS A 106 -30.21 -18.97 -2.42
C LYS A 106 -29.64 -19.21 -3.81
N ILE A 107 -30.43 -19.88 -4.65
CA ILE A 107 -30.05 -20.23 -6.02
C ILE A 107 -29.83 -18.99 -6.91
N TRP A 108 -30.58 -17.92 -6.69
CA TRP A 108 -30.57 -16.69 -7.49
C TRP A 108 -29.41 -15.73 -7.16
N ARG A 109 -28.44 -16.14 -6.34
CA ARG A 109 -27.20 -15.37 -6.16
C ARG A 109 -26.62 -15.04 -7.54
N ARG A 110 -26.16 -13.82 -7.77
CA ARG A 110 -25.49 -13.46 -9.04
C ARG A 110 -24.15 -14.21 -9.16
N TRP A 111 -24.16 -15.40 -9.74
CA TRP A 111 -22.99 -16.27 -9.89
C TRP A 111 -22.04 -15.75 -10.97
N GLY A 112 -22.58 -15.48 -12.15
CA GLY A 112 -21.85 -15.00 -13.31
C GLY A 112 -21.64 -13.49 -13.35
N ARG A 113 -20.74 -13.05 -14.24
CA ARG A 113 -20.46 -11.66 -14.59
C ARG A 113 -20.36 -11.55 -16.11
N LYS A 114 -21.17 -10.66 -16.69
CA LYS A 114 -21.01 -10.20 -18.06
C LYS A 114 -19.78 -9.30 -18.08
N VAL A 115 -18.78 -9.67 -18.87
CA VAL A 115 -17.57 -8.86 -19.09
C VAL A 115 -17.62 -8.33 -20.52
N ASN A 116 -17.25 -7.06 -20.69
CA ASN A 116 -17.29 -6.38 -21.97
C ASN A 116 -16.41 -7.09 -22.99
N LEU A 117 -16.88 -7.16 -24.24
CA LEU A 117 -16.17 -7.87 -25.29
C LEU A 117 -14.82 -7.23 -25.61
N LYS A 118 -14.77 -5.89 -25.63
CA LYS A 118 -13.53 -5.13 -25.88
C LYS A 118 -12.48 -5.38 -24.80
N GLU A 119 -12.87 -5.34 -23.52
CA GLU A 119 -11.99 -5.67 -22.39
C GLU A 119 -11.47 -7.10 -22.45
N LYS A 120 -12.35 -8.08 -22.75
CA LYS A 120 -11.93 -9.49 -22.93
C LYS A 120 -10.88 -9.63 -24.04
N ARG A 121 -11.09 -8.96 -25.17
CA ARG A 121 -10.14 -9.00 -26.29
C ARG A 121 -8.82 -8.32 -25.92
N TYR A 122 -8.86 -7.18 -25.22
CA TYR A 122 -7.66 -6.49 -24.75
C TYR A 122 -6.87 -7.35 -23.75
N ALA A 123 -7.52 -7.93 -22.75
CA ALA A 123 -6.86 -8.83 -21.80
C ALA A 123 -6.19 -10.03 -22.49
N VAL A 124 -6.81 -10.58 -23.55
CA VAL A 124 -6.18 -11.64 -24.36
C VAL A 124 -4.96 -11.10 -25.11
N CYS A 125 -5.03 -9.94 -25.76
CA CYS A 125 -3.87 -9.36 -26.45
C CYS A 125 -2.72 -9.08 -25.49
N SER A 126 -3.02 -8.44 -24.36
CA SER A 126 -2.03 -8.12 -23.35
C SER A 126 -1.39 -9.36 -22.70
N SER A 127 -2.14 -10.46 -22.55
CA SER A 127 -1.57 -11.71 -22.02
C SER A 127 -0.70 -12.45 -23.04
N ILE A 128 -0.99 -12.30 -24.34
CA ILE A 128 -0.12 -12.76 -25.44
C ILE A 128 1.17 -11.92 -25.48
N ALA A 129 1.07 -10.58 -25.42
CA ALA A 129 2.25 -9.72 -25.36
C ALA A 129 3.15 -10.10 -24.17
N ALA A 130 2.55 -10.34 -23.00
CA ALA A 130 3.30 -10.79 -21.83
C ALA A 130 3.96 -12.16 -21.99
N SER A 131 3.41 -13.08 -22.80
CA SER A 131 4.05 -14.37 -23.06
C SER A 131 5.23 -14.29 -24.02
N GLY A 132 5.38 -13.18 -24.76
CA GLY A 132 6.56 -12.89 -25.59
C GLY A 132 7.72 -12.26 -24.82
N VAL A 133 7.51 -11.79 -23.58
CA VAL A 133 8.56 -11.14 -22.79
C VAL A 133 9.20 -12.15 -21.83
N THR A 134 10.47 -12.48 -22.07
CA THR A 134 11.27 -13.45 -21.29
C THR A 134 11.21 -13.20 -19.78
N SER A 135 11.41 -11.96 -19.34
CA SER A 135 11.44 -11.58 -17.92
C SER A 135 10.11 -11.86 -17.22
N LEU A 136 8.98 -11.63 -17.89
CA LEU A 136 7.65 -11.90 -17.34
C LEU A 136 7.38 -13.41 -17.23
N VAL A 137 7.82 -14.20 -18.21
CA VAL A 137 7.68 -15.67 -18.17
C VAL A 137 8.51 -16.28 -17.04
N LEU A 138 9.73 -15.77 -16.84
CA LEU A 138 10.58 -16.15 -15.71
C LEU A 138 9.96 -15.75 -14.38
N ALA A 139 9.50 -14.50 -14.24
CA ALA A 139 8.86 -13.98 -13.02
C ALA A 139 7.60 -14.76 -12.64
N ARG A 140 6.85 -15.28 -13.63
CA ARG A 140 5.70 -16.16 -13.39
C ARG A 140 6.10 -17.51 -12.77
N GLY A 141 7.36 -17.92 -12.90
CA GLY A 141 7.93 -19.10 -12.24
C GLY A 141 8.06 -20.35 -13.12
N HIS A 142 8.15 -20.19 -14.43
CA HIS A 142 8.55 -21.26 -15.36
C HIS A 142 10.07 -21.42 -15.35
N ARG A 143 10.57 -22.66 -15.49
CA ARG A 143 12.02 -22.93 -15.65
C ARG A 143 12.40 -22.79 -17.12
N ILE A 144 12.82 -21.60 -17.53
CA ILE A 144 13.08 -21.24 -18.93
C ILE A 144 14.55 -20.91 -19.24
N SER A 145 15.46 -21.08 -18.29
CA SER A 145 16.87 -20.66 -18.42
C SER A 145 17.60 -21.30 -19.62
N ASN A 146 17.21 -22.52 -20.00
CA ASN A 146 17.84 -23.29 -21.08
C ASN A 146 17.12 -23.14 -22.43
N ILE A 147 16.09 -22.30 -22.52
CA ILE A 147 15.39 -21.99 -23.78
C ILE A 147 16.16 -20.86 -24.48
N GLN A 148 16.29 -20.97 -25.79
CA GLN A 148 17.03 -19.99 -26.60
C GLN A 148 16.25 -18.69 -26.81
N GLU A 149 14.94 -18.77 -27.10
CA GLU A 149 14.13 -17.60 -27.44
C GLU A 149 12.69 -17.69 -26.87
N VAL A 150 12.12 -16.53 -26.55
CA VAL A 150 10.70 -16.33 -26.24
C VAL A 150 10.26 -15.09 -27.03
N PRO A 151 9.19 -15.13 -27.84
CA PRO A 151 8.21 -16.21 -28.02
C PRO A 151 8.78 -17.45 -28.75
N LEU A 152 8.43 -18.65 -28.26
CA LEU A 152 8.93 -19.90 -28.83
C LEU A 152 8.04 -20.39 -29.98
N VAL A 153 8.58 -20.43 -31.20
CA VAL A 153 7.88 -20.88 -32.42
C VAL A 153 8.53 -22.16 -32.95
N VAL A 154 7.71 -23.13 -33.36
CA VAL A 154 8.14 -24.47 -33.78
C VAL A 154 7.50 -24.81 -35.12
N SER A 155 8.18 -25.63 -35.93
CA SER A 155 7.68 -26.12 -37.22
C SER A 155 6.31 -26.79 -37.09
N ASN A 156 5.57 -26.83 -38.20
CA ASN A 156 4.21 -27.36 -38.22
C ASN A 156 4.12 -28.86 -37.91
N ASP A 157 5.26 -29.57 -37.94
CA ASP A 157 5.36 -30.99 -37.60
C ASP A 157 4.88 -31.28 -36.17
N ILE A 158 4.96 -30.28 -35.26
CA ILE A 158 4.43 -30.39 -33.90
C ILE A 158 2.92 -30.71 -33.89
N GLU A 159 2.16 -30.27 -34.91
CA GLU A 159 0.72 -30.53 -35.00
C GLU A 159 0.40 -32.00 -35.30
N SER A 160 1.34 -32.71 -35.92
CA SER A 160 1.23 -34.11 -36.37
C SER A 160 1.77 -35.13 -35.38
N ILE A 161 2.39 -34.70 -34.27
CA ILE A 161 2.86 -35.63 -33.22
C ILE A 161 1.66 -36.39 -32.66
N SER A 162 1.74 -37.72 -32.68
CA SER A 162 0.64 -38.61 -32.29
C SER A 162 0.85 -39.26 -30.92
N LYS A 163 2.11 -39.53 -30.53
CA LYS A 163 2.44 -40.23 -29.28
C LYS A 163 2.90 -39.28 -28.17
N THR A 164 2.48 -39.57 -26.94
CA THR A 164 2.87 -38.82 -25.74
C THR A 164 4.39 -38.90 -25.46
N LYS A 165 5.02 -40.04 -25.76
CA LYS A 165 6.47 -40.25 -25.62
C LYS A 165 7.26 -39.28 -26.51
N GLU A 166 6.82 -39.12 -27.76
CA GLU A 166 7.42 -38.19 -28.73
C GLU A 166 7.23 -36.75 -28.28
N ALA A 167 6.03 -36.37 -27.84
CA ALA A 167 5.75 -35.04 -27.29
C ALA A 167 6.64 -34.70 -26.07
N LEU A 168 6.89 -35.68 -25.19
CA LEU A 168 7.77 -35.50 -24.04
C LEU A 168 9.25 -35.38 -24.46
N LYS A 169 9.71 -36.21 -25.41
CA LYS A 169 11.06 -36.12 -26.00
C LYS A 169 11.28 -34.74 -26.61
N PHE A 170 10.31 -34.24 -27.38
CA PHE A 170 10.32 -32.91 -27.97
C PHE A 170 10.48 -31.78 -26.94
N LEU A 171 9.71 -31.80 -25.84
CA LEU A 171 9.85 -30.78 -24.78
C LEU A 171 11.24 -30.81 -24.14
N ILE A 172 11.84 -31.99 -23.97
CA ILE A 172 13.21 -32.13 -23.46
C ILE A 172 14.21 -31.56 -24.47
N THR A 173 14.05 -31.87 -25.76
CA THR A 173 14.90 -31.34 -26.84
C THR A 173 14.88 -29.81 -26.87
N LEU A 174 13.72 -29.18 -26.65
CA LEU A 174 13.60 -27.72 -26.55
C LEU A 174 14.29 -27.09 -25.32
N GLY A 175 14.80 -27.89 -24.39
CA GLY A 175 15.41 -27.39 -23.14
C GLY A 175 14.44 -27.28 -21.97
N LEU A 176 13.21 -27.77 -22.08
CA LEU A 176 12.19 -27.71 -21.01
C LEU A 176 12.28 -28.88 -20.02
N LYS A 177 13.42 -29.60 -19.96
CA LYS A 177 13.62 -30.74 -19.05
C LYS A 177 13.33 -30.37 -17.59
N GLU A 178 13.84 -29.23 -17.12
CA GLU A 178 13.60 -28.76 -15.76
C GLU A 178 12.13 -28.40 -15.50
N GLU A 179 11.47 -27.80 -16.48
CA GLU A 179 10.05 -27.45 -16.38
C GLU A 179 9.18 -28.71 -16.33
N VAL A 180 9.45 -29.71 -17.17
CA VAL A 180 8.78 -31.01 -17.13
C VAL A 180 9.00 -31.71 -15.78
N ASN A 181 10.24 -31.74 -15.29
CA ASN A 181 10.56 -32.29 -13.97
C ASN A 181 9.81 -31.57 -12.83
N ARG A 182 9.71 -30.24 -12.90
CA ARG A 182 8.92 -29.43 -11.96
C ARG A 182 7.45 -29.82 -11.98
N LEU A 183 6.87 -30.06 -13.16
CA LEU A 183 5.47 -30.43 -13.33
C LEU A 183 5.17 -31.82 -12.75
N ILE A 184 6.01 -32.81 -13.07
CA ILE A 184 5.91 -34.18 -12.54
C ILE A 184 5.95 -34.15 -11.01
N LYS A 185 6.95 -33.47 -10.43
CA LYS A 185 7.11 -33.33 -8.96
C LYS A 185 5.99 -32.51 -8.29
N SER A 186 5.27 -31.67 -9.05
CA SER A 186 4.29 -30.73 -8.46
C SER A 186 2.95 -31.36 -8.08
N LYS A 187 2.64 -32.57 -8.53
CA LYS A 187 1.37 -33.24 -8.24
C LYS A 187 1.34 -33.66 -6.77
N LYS A 188 0.64 -32.90 -5.94
CA LYS A 188 0.46 -33.19 -4.50
C LYS A 188 -1.01 -33.30 -4.14
N ILE A 189 -1.30 -34.05 -3.07
CA ILE A 189 -2.65 -34.12 -2.49
C ILE A 189 -3.00 -32.73 -1.92
N ARG A 190 -4.18 -32.21 -2.26
CA ARG A 190 -4.68 -30.91 -1.81
C ARG A 190 -5.03 -30.98 -0.31
N ALA A 191 -4.64 -29.96 0.45
CA ALA A 191 -5.04 -29.81 1.85
C ALA A 191 -6.55 -29.51 2.01
N GLY A 192 -7.11 -29.89 3.16
CA GLY A 192 -8.49 -29.57 3.55
C GLY A 192 -9.60 -30.39 2.85
N LYS A 193 -10.85 -29.90 2.97
CA LYS A 193 -12.08 -30.59 2.53
C LYS A 193 -12.22 -30.76 1.01
N GLY A 194 -11.29 -30.20 0.22
CA GLY A 194 -11.28 -30.38 -1.24
C GLY A 194 -11.07 -31.83 -1.67
N LYS A 195 -10.36 -32.63 -0.84
CA LYS A 195 -10.10 -34.05 -1.10
C LYS A 195 -11.39 -34.84 -1.31
N MET A 196 -12.41 -34.57 -0.49
CA MET A 196 -13.72 -35.23 -0.52
C MET A 196 -14.64 -34.76 -1.66
N ARG A 197 -14.21 -33.80 -2.49
CA ARG A 197 -15.05 -33.16 -3.52
C ARG A 197 -14.41 -33.24 -4.90
N ASN A 198 -13.91 -34.41 -5.29
CA ASN A 198 -13.27 -34.68 -6.60
C ASN A 198 -12.12 -33.73 -6.97
N ARG A 199 -11.46 -33.17 -5.96
CA ARG A 199 -10.35 -32.21 -6.10
C ARG A 199 -9.14 -32.69 -5.30
N LYS A 200 -8.86 -34.01 -5.37
CA LYS A 200 -7.80 -34.70 -4.62
C LYS A 200 -6.41 -34.13 -4.91
N TYR A 201 -6.07 -33.93 -6.18
CA TYR A 201 -4.74 -33.43 -6.57
C TYR A 201 -4.74 -31.92 -6.90
N ARG A 202 -3.62 -31.27 -6.62
CA ARG A 202 -3.25 -29.96 -7.14
C ARG A 202 -1.91 -30.10 -7.87
N MET A 203 -1.82 -29.51 -9.04
CA MET A 203 -0.60 -29.48 -9.85
C MET A 203 -0.34 -28.05 -10.33
N ARG A 204 0.91 -27.77 -10.74
CA ARG A 204 1.28 -26.49 -11.33
C ARG A 204 0.92 -26.48 -12.81
N ASN A 205 0.76 -25.27 -13.36
CA ASN A 205 0.52 -25.07 -14.78
C ASN A 205 1.86 -24.95 -15.51
N GLY A 206 2.00 -25.75 -16.57
CA GLY A 206 3.16 -25.82 -17.44
C GLY A 206 2.96 -25.06 -18.75
N PRO A 207 3.67 -25.45 -19.82
CA PRO A 207 3.58 -24.78 -21.11
C PRO A 207 2.17 -24.87 -21.71
N LEU A 208 1.82 -23.86 -22.49
CA LEU A 208 0.60 -23.82 -23.29
C LEU A 208 0.96 -24.03 -24.76
N ILE A 209 0.51 -25.15 -25.34
CA ILE A 209 0.70 -25.46 -26.76
C ILE A 209 -0.42 -24.78 -27.56
N ILE A 210 -0.05 -23.90 -28.48
CA ILE A 210 -0.97 -23.18 -29.35
C ILE A 210 -0.78 -23.65 -30.78
N TYR A 211 -1.85 -24.21 -31.35
CA TYR A 211 -1.85 -24.84 -32.66
C TYR A 211 -2.97 -24.27 -33.55
N ASN A 212 -2.85 -24.47 -34.86
CA ASN A 212 -3.83 -24.06 -35.85
C ASN A 212 -4.82 -25.19 -36.16
N LYS A 213 -4.33 -26.36 -36.57
CA LYS A 213 -5.12 -27.55 -36.88
C LYS A 213 -4.73 -28.71 -35.96
N ASP A 214 -5.67 -29.63 -35.76
CA ASP A 214 -5.46 -30.79 -34.88
C ASP A 214 -5.26 -32.03 -35.75
N SER A 215 -4.01 -32.44 -35.89
CA SER A 215 -3.60 -33.64 -36.64
C SER A 215 -3.04 -34.74 -35.71
N GLY A 216 -3.18 -34.59 -34.39
CA GLY A 216 -2.59 -35.49 -33.39
C GLY A 216 -2.23 -34.77 -32.09
N VAL A 217 -1.86 -33.49 -32.18
CA VAL A 217 -1.36 -32.67 -31.06
C VAL A 217 -2.25 -32.71 -29.81
N LYS A 218 -3.58 -32.67 -29.95
CA LYS A 218 -4.47 -32.75 -28.77
C LYS A 218 -4.33 -34.06 -28.03
N LYS A 219 -4.18 -35.18 -28.73
CA LYS A 219 -4.04 -36.50 -28.10
C LYS A 219 -2.65 -36.66 -27.50
N ALA A 220 -1.60 -36.23 -28.22
CA ALA A 220 -0.22 -36.37 -27.80
C ALA A 220 0.13 -35.58 -26.53
N PHE A 221 -0.36 -34.34 -26.38
CA PHE A 221 0.04 -33.48 -25.24
C PHE A 221 -0.95 -33.50 -24.05
N ARG A 222 -2.20 -33.98 -24.21
CA ARG A 222 -3.26 -33.87 -23.17
C ARG A 222 -2.89 -34.55 -21.85
N ASN A 223 -2.16 -35.67 -21.89
CA ASN A 223 -1.86 -36.46 -20.70
C ASN A 223 -0.56 -36.03 -20.00
N ILE A 224 0.20 -35.09 -20.57
CA ILE A 224 1.42 -34.59 -19.94
C ILE A 224 1.03 -33.66 -18.76
N PRO A 225 1.55 -33.89 -17.54
CA PRO A 225 1.14 -33.13 -16.37
C PRO A 225 1.26 -31.61 -16.55
N GLY A 226 0.14 -30.89 -16.42
CA GLY A 226 0.12 -29.43 -16.37
C GLY A 226 0.27 -28.74 -17.74
N VAL A 227 0.43 -29.50 -18.82
CA VAL A 227 0.42 -28.97 -20.19
C VAL A 227 -1.02 -28.66 -20.59
N ASP A 228 -1.23 -27.49 -21.18
CA ASP A 228 -2.51 -27.11 -21.76
C ASP A 228 -2.40 -26.99 -23.27
N LEU A 229 -3.52 -27.22 -23.95
CA LEU A 229 -3.66 -26.95 -25.37
C LEU A 229 -4.68 -25.84 -25.63
N CYS A 230 -4.45 -25.05 -26.67
CA CYS A 230 -5.40 -24.04 -27.15
C CYS A 230 -5.32 -23.86 -28.67
N LYS A 231 -6.47 -23.79 -29.34
CA LYS A 231 -6.53 -23.46 -30.77
C LYS A 231 -6.42 -21.94 -30.94
N VAL A 232 -5.60 -21.47 -31.88
CA VAL A 232 -5.33 -20.03 -32.07
C VAL A 232 -6.58 -19.16 -32.28
N THR A 233 -7.62 -19.70 -32.94
CA THR A 233 -8.87 -18.94 -33.18
C THR A 233 -9.74 -18.78 -31.92
N LYS A 234 -9.56 -19.65 -30.92
CA LYS A 234 -10.35 -19.69 -29.69
C LYS A 234 -9.46 -19.56 -28.46
N LEU A 235 -8.54 -18.60 -28.49
CA LEU A 235 -7.66 -18.30 -27.36
C LEU A 235 -8.47 -17.92 -26.12
N ASN A 236 -8.14 -18.57 -25.00
CA ASN A 236 -8.84 -18.41 -23.73
C ASN A 236 -7.94 -17.72 -22.71
N LEU A 237 -8.39 -16.57 -22.19
CA LEU A 237 -7.68 -15.83 -21.14
C LEU A 237 -7.40 -16.68 -19.90
N LEU A 238 -8.32 -17.57 -19.51
CA LEU A 238 -8.12 -18.42 -18.33
C LEU A 238 -6.94 -19.39 -18.48
N LYS A 239 -6.58 -19.75 -19.72
CA LYS A 239 -5.42 -20.57 -20.03
C LYS A 239 -4.15 -19.74 -20.23
N LEU A 240 -4.25 -18.57 -20.86
CA LEU A 240 -3.12 -17.66 -21.09
C LEU A 240 -2.62 -17.03 -19.79
N ALA A 241 -3.52 -16.61 -18.90
CA ALA A 241 -3.22 -15.96 -17.63
C ALA A 241 -3.87 -16.69 -16.44
N PRO A 242 -3.47 -17.94 -16.12
CA PRO A 242 -4.11 -18.69 -15.06
C PRO A 242 -3.86 -18.05 -13.69
N GLY A 243 -4.93 -17.82 -12.95
CA GLY A 243 -4.90 -17.11 -11.66
C GLY A 243 -4.78 -15.59 -11.80
N GLY A 244 -4.92 -15.04 -13.01
CA GLY A 244 -4.70 -13.61 -13.27
C GLY A 244 -3.23 -13.21 -13.35
N SER A 245 -2.30 -14.18 -13.32
CA SER A 245 -0.86 -13.93 -13.51
C SER A 245 -0.51 -13.86 -15.00
N ILE A 246 0.31 -12.88 -15.38
CA ILE A 246 0.76 -12.63 -16.76
C ILE A 246 1.99 -13.46 -17.13
N GLY A 247 2.24 -13.68 -18.43
CA GLY A 247 3.48 -14.29 -18.92
C GLY A 247 3.54 -15.82 -18.81
N ARG A 248 2.52 -16.56 -19.27
CA ARG A 248 2.62 -18.03 -19.33
C ARG A 248 3.56 -18.45 -20.46
N LEU A 249 4.39 -19.47 -20.24
CA LEU A 249 5.19 -20.09 -21.29
C LEU A 249 4.27 -20.66 -22.39
N CYS A 250 4.35 -20.10 -23.59
CA CYS A 250 3.56 -20.51 -24.75
C CYS A 250 4.50 -21.07 -25.82
N ILE A 251 4.10 -22.21 -26.41
CA ILE A 251 4.78 -22.84 -27.55
C ILE A 251 3.82 -22.75 -28.72
N TRP A 252 4.26 -22.10 -29.80
CA TRP A 252 3.44 -21.83 -30.97
C TRP A 252 3.86 -22.73 -32.12
N SER A 253 2.89 -23.33 -32.83
CA SER A 253 3.18 -23.79 -34.19
C SER A 253 3.36 -22.58 -35.11
N GLU A 254 4.23 -22.70 -36.10
CA GLU A 254 4.48 -21.66 -37.10
C GLU A 254 3.17 -21.21 -37.78
N SER A 255 2.31 -22.15 -38.17
CA SER A 255 1.01 -21.87 -38.76
C SER A 255 0.07 -21.13 -37.80
N ALA A 256 0.11 -21.44 -36.49
CA ALA A 256 -0.63 -20.68 -35.49
C ALA A 256 -0.10 -19.26 -35.33
N PHE A 257 1.22 -19.09 -35.38
CA PHE A 257 1.89 -17.80 -35.24
C PHE A 257 1.56 -16.87 -36.41
N LYS A 258 1.68 -17.35 -37.66
CA LYS A 258 1.26 -16.60 -38.87
C LYS A 258 -0.23 -16.25 -38.84
N LYS A 259 -1.08 -17.18 -38.37
CA LYS A 259 -2.53 -16.95 -38.26
C LYS A 259 -2.90 -15.95 -37.16
N LEU A 260 -2.06 -15.78 -36.14
CA LEU A 260 -2.27 -14.79 -35.09
C LEU A 260 -2.23 -13.38 -35.67
N ASP A 261 -1.32 -13.13 -36.62
CA ASP A 261 -1.24 -11.85 -37.33
C ASP A 261 -2.48 -11.61 -38.20
N VAL A 262 -2.98 -12.61 -38.93
CA VAL A 262 -4.25 -12.47 -39.69
C VAL A 262 -5.47 -12.18 -38.78
N MET A 263 -5.46 -12.69 -37.54
CA MET A 263 -6.60 -12.55 -36.62
C MET A 263 -6.73 -11.14 -36.01
N TYR A 264 -5.60 -10.48 -35.77
CA TYR A 264 -5.52 -9.21 -35.03
C TYR A 264 -4.81 -8.09 -35.78
N GLY A 265 -4.10 -8.41 -36.85
CA GLY A 265 -3.11 -7.57 -37.51
C GLY A 265 -3.57 -7.07 -38.88
N ARG A 266 -2.60 -7.07 -39.81
CA ARG A 266 -2.50 -6.16 -40.96
C ARG A 266 -3.31 -6.58 -42.19
N ILE A 267 -3.53 -7.90 -42.36
CA ILE A 267 -4.18 -8.47 -43.53
C ILE A 267 -5.60 -8.90 -43.15
N TYR A 268 -6.59 -8.31 -43.82
CA TYR A 268 -7.99 -8.67 -43.61
C TYR A 268 -8.33 -10.01 -44.27
N LYS A 269 -8.92 -10.93 -43.52
CA LYS A 269 -9.51 -12.17 -44.05
C LYS A 269 -10.90 -12.40 -43.50
N LYS A 270 -11.89 -12.54 -44.39
CA LYS A 270 -13.28 -12.85 -44.05
C LYS A 270 -13.34 -14.09 -43.16
N LYS A 271 -14.18 -14.06 -42.11
CA LYS A 271 -14.36 -15.10 -41.07
C LYS A 271 -13.18 -15.37 -40.11
N VAL A 272 -11.98 -14.86 -40.37
CA VAL A 272 -10.81 -15.07 -39.49
C VAL A 272 -10.51 -13.84 -38.64
N THR A 273 -10.46 -12.66 -39.27
CA THR A 273 -10.16 -11.41 -38.59
C THR A 273 -11.31 -11.00 -37.68
N LYS A 274 -11.00 -10.45 -36.50
CA LYS A 274 -12.01 -9.92 -35.61
C LYS A 274 -12.61 -8.64 -36.20
N LYS A 275 -13.83 -8.72 -36.73
CA LYS A 275 -14.55 -7.59 -37.35
C LYS A 275 -14.51 -6.35 -36.44
N ASN A 276 -14.08 -5.22 -37.01
CA ASN A 276 -14.00 -3.89 -36.40
C ASN A 276 -13.24 -3.86 -35.06
N TYR A 277 -12.23 -4.72 -34.90
CA TYR A 277 -11.36 -4.72 -33.73
C TYR A 277 -9.99 -4.16 -34.09
N ILE A 278 -9.58 -3.14 -33.35
CA ILE A 278 -8.27 -2.50 -33.50
C ILE A 278 -7.47 -2.87 -32.26
N LEU A 279 -6.17 -3.11 -32.44
CA LEU A 279 -5.28 -3.34 -31.31
C LEU A 279 -5.21 -2.08 -30.42
N PRO A 280 -5.28 -2.26 -29.10
CA PRO A 280 -5.27 -1.16 -28.16
C PRO A 280 -3.93 -0.43 -28.23
N LYS A 281 -3.97 0.89 -28.41
CA LYS A 281 -2.79 1.75 -28.40
C LYS A 281 -2.30 1.94 -26.95
N SER A 282 -0.98 2.03 -26.80
CA SER A 282 -0.37 2.36 -25.51
C SER A 282 -0.51 3.85 -25.21
N ILE A 283 -0.59 4.20 -23.93
CA ILE A 283 -0.63 5.60 -23.47
C ILE A 283 0.71 6.28 -23.78
N MET A 284 1.82 5.59 -23.47
CA MET A 284 3.17 6.02 -23.83
C MET A 284 3.64 5.26 -25.07
N ALA A 285 4.29 5.94 -26.02
CA ALA A 285 4.94 5.28 -27.16
C ALA A 285 6.13 4.42 -26.68
N ASN A 286 7.09 5.06 -25.98
CA ASN A 286 8.19 4.38 -25.31
C ASN A 286 7.93 4.33 -23.79
N SER A 287 8.17 3.16 -23.18
CA SER A 287 7.97 2.93 -21.74
C SER A 287 9.26 3.02 -20.93
N ASP A 288 10.40 3.20 -21.59
CA ASP A 288 11.70 3.39 -20.93
C ASP A 288 11.86 4.83 -20.42
N ILE A 289 11.36 5.05 -19.21
CA ILE A 289 11.35 6.38 -18.57
C ILE A 289 12.79 6.84 -18.30
N TYR A 290 13.70 5.94 -17.90
CA TYR A 290 15.07 6.29 -17.59
C TYR A 290 15.81 6.81 -18.83
N ARG A 291 15.59 6.21 -20.00
CA ARG A 291 16.14 6.74 -21.26
C ARG A 291 15.63 8.13 -21.58
N ILE A 292 14.34 8.40 -21.37
CA ILE A 292 13.76 9.73 -21.60
C ILE A 292 14.37 10.74 -20.61
N ILE A 293 14.45 10.39 -19.33
CA ILE A 293 15.07 11.22 -18.29
C ILE A 293 16.53 11.51 -18.64
N SER A 294 17.28 10.50 -19.09
CA SER A 294 18.69 10.63 -19.45
C SER A 294 18.94 11.26 -20.82
N SER A 295 17.90 11.58 -21.60
CA SER A 295 18.08 12.26 -22.89
C SER A 295 18.67 13.65 -22.69
N GLU A 296 19.53 14.07 -23.61
CA GLU A 296 20.23 15.35 -23.55
C GLU A 296 19.26 16.53 -23.47
N GLN A 297 18.17 16.49 -24.23
CA GLN A 297 17.15 17.52 -24.22
C GLN A 297 16.51 17.68 -22.84
N VAL A 298 16.21 16.55 -22.16
CA VAL A 298 15.67 16.61 -20.79
C VAL A 298 16.75 17.08 -19.82
N GLN A 299 17.94 16.48 -19.84
CA GLN A 299 19.02 16.84 -18.92
C GLN A 299 19.45 18.31 -19.03
N ALA A 300 19.49 18.88 -20.24
CA ALA A 300 19.81 20.30 -20.46
C ALA A 300 18.79 21.26 -19.82
N THR A 301 17.52 20.84 -19.74
CA THR A 301 16.45 21.65 -19.11
C THR A 301 16.36 21.47 -17.59
N LEU A 302 16.92 20.40 -17.03
CA LEU A 302 16.84 20.13 -15.60
C LEU A 302 17.74 21.06 -14.80
N LEU A 303 17.18 21.66 -13.75
CA LEU A 303 17.96 22.41 -12.77
C LEU A 303 18.88 21.48 -11.96
N ALA A 304 19.99 22.03 -11.48
CA ALA A 304 20.90 21.31 -10.60
C ALA A 304 20.19 20.73 -9.37
N LYS A 305 20.58 19.51 -8.99
CA LYS A 305 19.96 18.77 -7.90
C LYS A 305 20.05 19.53 -6.57
N LYS A 306 18.89 19.80 -5.95
CA LYS A 306 18.82 20.42 -4.61
C LYS A 306 19.35 19.46 -3.54
N ARG A 307 20.01 20.02 -2.51
CA ARG A 307 20.52 19.25 -1.36
C ARG A 307 19.39 18.99 -0.37
N PRO A 308 19.29 17.78 0.22
CA PRO A 308 18.33 17.52 1.29
C PRO A 308 18.70 18.31 2.55
N CYS A 309 17.75 18.44 3.48
CA CYS A 309 18.02 19.06 4.78
C CYS A 309 19.13 18.29 5.52
N LYS A 310 20.00 19.03 6.23
CA LYS A 310 21.03 18.40 7.05
C LYS A 310 20.37 17.63 8.19
N LYS A 311 20.81 16.39 8.41
CA LYS A 311 20.37 15.59 9.56
C LYS A 311 20.64 16.38 10.84
N ARG A 312 19.64 16.48 11.72
CA ARG A 312 19.78 17.13 13.02
C ARG A 312 20.76 16.33 13.87
N LEU A 313 21.91 16.92 14.18
CA LEU A 313 22.85 16.41 15.16
C LEU A 313 22.46 16.89 16.56
N GLN A 314 23.01 16.27 17.59
CA GLN A 314 22.84 16.75 18.96
C GLN A 314 23.29 18.21 19.04
N ASN A 315 22.40 19.08 19.50
CA ASN A 315 22.71 20.49 19.69
C ASN A 315 23.83 20.59 20.72
N LYS A 316 24.94 21.21 20.34
CA LYS A 316 26.06 21.47 21.24
C LYS A 316 25.77 22.75 22.01
N ASN A 317 26.02 22.75 23.31
CA ASN A 317 25.77 23.90 24.18
C ASN A 317 26.58 25.13 23.71
N SER A 318 25.92 26.27 23.52
CA SER A 318 26.52 27.49 22.96
C SER A 318 27.34 28.31 23.96
N LEU A 319 27.24 28.02 25.26
CA LEU A 319 27.94 28.76 26.33
C LEU A 319 29.17 28.02 26.85
N THR A 320 29.05 26.71 27.04
CA THR A 320 30.13 25.88 27.63
C THR A 320 31.07 25.29 26.57
N ASN A 321 30.57 24.96 25.38
CA ASN A 321 31.42 24.45 24.31
C ASN A 321 32.20 25.60 23.65
N PHE A 322 33.50 25.68 23.92
CA PHE A 322 34.36 26.76 23.45
C PHE A 322 34.35 26.92 21.93
N ALA A 323 34.39 25.82 21.17
CA ALA A 323 34.40 25.85 19.71
C ALA A 323 33.08 26.39 19.14
N VAL A 324 31.94 25.96 19.69
CA VAL A 324 30.62 26.44 19.29
C VAL A 324 30.44 27.90 19.64
N ARG A 325 30.90 28.31 20.82
CA ARG A 325 30.83 29.71 21.28
C ARG A 325 31.68 30.65 20.43
N CYS A 326 32.89 30.22 20.04
CA CYS A 326 33.73 30.99 19.11
C CYS A 326 33.16 31.02 17.70
N ARG A 327 32.53 29.93 17.24
CA ARG A 327 31.83 29.89 15.94
C ARG A 327 30.64 30.85 15.90
N LEU A 328 29.90 30.99 17.01
CA LEU A 328 28.77 31.92 17.13
C LEU A 328 29.21 33.37 17.34
N ASN A 329 30.23 33.58 18.17
CA ASN A 329 30.79 34.89 18.46
C ASN A 329 32.33 34.85 18.28
N PRO A 330 32.86 35.35 17.16
CA PRO A 330 34.30 35.30 16.89
C PRO A 330 35.13 36.14 17.88
N ALA A 331 34.56 37.23 18.41
CA ALA A 331 35.23 38.10 19.38
C ALA A 331 35.35 37.48 20.79
N TYR A 332 34.62 36.39 21.07
CA TYR A 332 34.61 35.77 22.40
C TYR A 332 36.01 35.31 22.86
N LYS A 333 36.83 34.80 21.93
CA LYS A 333 38.21 34.37 22.24
C LYS A 333 39.03 35.54 22.80
N LEU A 334 38.92 36.71 22.16
CA LEU A 334 39.59 37.93 22.59
C LEU A 334 39.04 38.42 23.93
N LEU A 335 37.72 38.55 24.07
CA LEU A 335 37.09 39.00 25.33
C LEU A 335 37.44 38.11 26.51
N ARG A 336 37.46 36.78 26.32
CA ARG A 336 37.87 35.82 27.35
C ARG A 336 39.35 36.01 27.71
N SER A 337 40.23 36.22 26.72
CA SER A 337 41.65 36.48 26.97
C SER A 337 41.86 37.78 27.76
N ILE A 338 41.13 38.84 27.42
CA ILE A 338 41.17 40.13 28.13
C ILE A 338 40.63 39.96 29.55
N ALA A 339 39.52 39.25 29.74
CA ALA A 339 38.94 38.99 31.05
C ALA A 339 39.88 38.19 31.94
N ILE A 340 40.52 37.13 31.42
CA ILE A 340 41.55 36.37 32.13
C ILE A 340 42.72 37.29 32.53
N ARG A 341 43.16 38.16 31.63
CA ARG A 341 44.25 39.12 31.90
C ARG A 341 43.87 40.13 32.98
N LYS A 342 42.66 40.71 32.91
CA LYS A 342 42.12 41.65 33.92
C LYS A 342 41.92 40.97 35.27
N MET A 343 41.41 39.73 35.29
CA MET A 343 41.19 38.96 36.51
C MET A 343 42.51 38.73 37.25
N LYS A 344 43.56 38.28 36.54
CA LYS A 344 44.91 38.12 37.10
C LYS A 344 45.41 39.43 37.74
N LYS A 345 45.30 40.57 37.03
CA LYS A 345 45.66 41.90 37.56
C LYS A 345 44.82 42.33 38.77
N SER A 346 43.52 42.01 38.79
CA SER A 346 42.63 42.43 39.88
C SER A 346 42.91 41.69 41.19
N ILE A 347 43.28 40.40 41.12
CA ILE A 347 43.67 39.60 42.30
C ILE A 347 44.91 40.23 42.93
N GLU A 348 45.83 40.71 42.10
CA GLU A 348 47.03 41.41 42.52
C GLU A 348 46.72 42.78 43.16
N ALA A 349 45.86 43.60 42.52
CA ALA A 349 45.52 44.95 42.99
C ALA A 349 44.60 44.99 44.23
N LYS A 350 43.71 44.01 44.42
CA LYS A 350 42.80 43.94 45.59
C LYS A 350 43.55 43.79 46.91
N LYS A 351 44.81 43.35 46.86
CA LYS A 351 45.72 43.31 48.00
C LYS A 351 46.07 44.72 48.52
N ASN A 352 46.01 45.75 47.67
CA ASN A 352 46.58 47.08 47.97
C ASN A 352 45.54 48.22 48.19
N ASN A 353 44.39 48.27 47.49
CA ASN A 353 43.56 49.50 47.40
C ASN A 353 42.28 49.57 48.29
N LYS A 354 42.18 48.83 49.40
CA LYS A 354 40.96 48.85 50.26
C LYS A 354 40.74 50.15 51.04
N ARG A 355 41.79 50.91 51.36
CA ARG A 355 41.71 52.10 52.22
C ARG A 355 41.10 53.31 51.51
N GLU A 356 41.53 53.58 50.28
CA GLU A 356 41.07 54.75 49.50
C GLU A 356 39.57 54.68 49.17
N LEU A 357 39.06 53.50 48.79
CA LEU A 357 37.64 53.27 48.50
C LEU A 357 36.72 53.50 49.73
N ARG A 358 37.24 53.34 50.95
CA ARG A 358 36.47 53.59 52.18
C ARG A 358 36.33 55.06 52.51
N VAL A 359 37.31 55.89 52.15
CA VAL A 359 37.27 57.34 52.41
C VAL A 359 36.20 58.00 51.55
N LYS A 360 36.15 57.69 50.24
CA LYS A 360 35.13 58.23 49.31
C LYS A 360 33.70 57.90 49.75
N LYS A 361 33.43 56.66 50.15
CA LYS A 361 32.10 56.23 50.64
C LYS A 361 31.65 56.92 51.93
N LYS A 362 32.58 57.42 52.77
CA LYS A 362 32.24 58.15 54.01
C LYS A 362 31.63 59.52 53.71
N ILE A 363 32.09 60.18 52.65
CA ILE A 363 31.62 61.51 52.24
C ILE A 363 30.18 61.41 51.72
N GLU A 364 29.93 60.48 50.78
CA GLU A 364 28.58 60.21 50.24
C GLU A 364 27.57 59.88 51.36
N LYS A 365 28.00 59.12 52.38
CA LYS A 365 27.13 58.72 53.49
C LYS A 365 26.69 59.91 54.37
N LYS A 366 27.54 60.94 54.48
CA LYS A 366 27.26 62.16 55.27
C LYS A 366 26.21 63.05 54.60
N GLU A 367 26.25 63.15 53.28
CA GLU A 367 25.28 63.93 52.50
C GLU A 367 23.88 63.29 52.57
N LEU A 368 23.81 61.97 52.40
CA LEU A 368 22.58 61.19 52.59
C LEU A 368 21.94 61.39 53.98
N GLN A 369 22.75 61.59 55.03
CA GLN A 369 22.27 61.81 56.39
C GLN A 369 21.59 63.18 56.57
N LYS A 370 22.12 64.23 55.93
CA LYS A 370 21.55 65.59 55.99
C LYS A 370 20.15 65.66 55.36
N VAL A 371 19.98 65.01 54.20
CA VAL A 371 18.71 64.95 53.49
C VAL A 371 17.63 64.32 54.36
N ASN A 372 17.95 63.21 55.04
CA ASN A 372 17.01 62.52 55.93
C ASN A 372 16.61 63.37 57.14
N HIS A 373 17.54 64.13 57.74
CA HIS A 373 17.24 64.97 58.90
C HIS A 373 16.25 66.10 58.59
N ALA A 374 16.38 66.73 57.41
CA ALA A 374 15.50 67.81 56.99
C ALA A 374 14.03 67.34 56.84
N TYR A 375 13.83 66.13 56.31
CA TYR A 375 12.51 65.54 56.13
C TYR A 375 11.75 65.39 57.47
N TYR A 376 12.38 64.78 58.49
CA TYR A 376 11.75 64.55 59.79
C TYR A 376 11.45 65.86 60.56
N SER A 377 12.28 66.89 60.39
CA SER A 377 12.03 68.22 60.98
C SER A 377 10.76 68.88 60.42
N SER A 378 10.49 68.72 59.12
CA SER A 378 9.27 69.25 58.50
C SER A 378 7.98 68.63 59.08
N ILE A 379 8.00 67.32 59.34
CA ILE A 379 6.86 66.55 59.87
C ILE A 379 6.54 67.00 61.30
N THR A 380 7.55 67.10 62.15
CA THR A 380 7.39 67.51 63.56
C THR A 380 6.77 68.91 63.69
N ASN A 381 7.17 69.85 62.83
CA ASN A 381 6.60 71.20 62.79
C ASN A 381 5.13 71.21 62.35
N SER A 382 4.75 70.36 61.38
CA SER A 382 3.37 70.20 60.92
C SER A 382 2.44 69.70 62.04
N VAL A 383 2.90 68.71 62.81
CA VAL A 383 2.15 68.14 63.95
C VAL A 383 1.91 69.19 65.04
N LYS A 384 2.94 70.00 65.39
CA LYS A 384 2.79 71.10 66.36
C LYS A 384 1.74 72.13 65.93
N ARG A 385 1.66 72.45 64.62
CA ARG A 385 0.65 73.38 64.08
C ARG A 385 -0.77 72.83 64.21
N LYS A 386 -0.98 71.51 64.02
CA LYS A 386 -2.29 70.89 64.20
C LYS A 386 -2.75 70.87 65.65
N LYS A 387 -1.86 70.52 66.60
CA LYS A 387 -2.19 70.54 68.05
C LYS A 387 -2.64 71.92 68.53
N LYS A 388 -1.96 72.99 68.11
CA LYS A 388 -2.38 74.38 68.41
C LYS A 388 -3.76 74.74 67.85
N LYS A 389 -4.16 74.16 66.71
CA LYS A 389 -5.51 74.36 66.13
C LYS A 389 -6.59 73.64 66.93
N GLU A 390 -6.28 72.47 67.47
CA GLU A 390 -7.19 71.68 68.30
C GLU A 390 -7.43 72.35 69.67
N GLU A 391 -6.39 72.88 70.31
CA GLU A 391 -6.52 73.65 71.56
C GLU A 391 -7.43 74.88 71.41
N LYS A 392 -7.33 75.59 70.28
CA LYS A 392 -8.22 76.72 69.98
C LYS A 392 -9.69 76.30 69.83
N LYS A 393 -9.97 75.12 69.25
CA LYS A 393 -11.33 74.57 69.14
C LYS A 393 -11.90 74.10 70.47
N ALA A 394 -11.05 73.64 71.40
CA ALA A 394 -11.49 73.25 72.73
C ALA A 394 -11.97 74.45 73.55
N LYS A 395 -11.25 75.58 73.48
CA LYS A 395 -11.61 76.83 74.19
C LYS A 395 -12.95 77.42 73.72
N SER A 396 -13.26 77.37 72.42
CA SER A 396 -14.53 77.90 71.91
C SER A 396 -15.76 77.08 72.32
N LYS A 397 -15.59 75.79 72.65
CA LYS A 397 -16.68 74.92 73.13
C LYS A 397 -17.02 75.13 74.59
N THR A 398 -16.03 75.49 75.43
CA THR A 398 -16.25 75.79 76.86
C THR A 398 -17.05 77.08 77.06
N ASP A 399 -16.85 78.08 76.20
CA ASP A 399 -17.57 79.36 76.31
C ASP A 399 -19.06 79.23 75.91
N ALA A 400 -19.39 78.35 74.95
CA ALA A 400 -20.77 78.09 74.51
C ALA A 400 -21.64 77.35 75.55
N ASN A 401 -21.05 76.53 76.42
CA ASN A 401 -21.79 75.81 77.46
C ASN A 401 -22.14 76.68 78.69
N LYS A 402 -21.54 77.87 78.83
CA LYS A 402 -21.78 78.78 79.97
C LYS A 402 -23.03 79.66 79.83
N ALA A 403 -23.67 79.66 78.65
CA ALA A 403 -24.80 80.52 78.29
C ALA A 403 -26.21 79.88 78.46
N LEU A 404 -26.33 78.66 79.00
CA LEU A 404 -27.57 77.85 79.02
C LEU A 404 -28.17 77.54 80.42
N LEU A 405 -27.87 78.33 81.47
CA LEU A 405 -28.46 78.18 82.82
C LEU A 405 -29.39 79.38 83.15
N PRO A 406 -30.64 79.20 83.62
CA PRO A 406 -31.60 80.29 83.82
C PRO A 406 -31.44 80.98 85.19
N THR A 407 -31.51 82.31 85.21
CA THR A 407 -31.60 83.15 86.40
C THR A 407 -33.05 83.32 86.83
N ALA A 408 -33.32 83.03 88.10
CA ALA A 408 -34.51 83.40 88.85
C ALA A 408 -34.38 84.84 89.41
N GLY A 409 -35.52 85.51 89.62
CA GLY A 409 -35.72 86.50 90.70
C GLY A 409 -35.97 87.95 90.28
N ASP A 410 -37.22 88.39 90.56
CA ASP A 410 -37.79 89.73 90.88
C ASP A 410 -39.04 89.96 90.00
N GLU A 411 -40.30 89.88 90.46
CA GLU A 411 -40.94 90.06 91.79
C GLU A 411 -40.63 89.08 92.92
#